data_AF-A0A1M2Z1R7-F1
#
_entry.id   AF-A0A1M2Z1R7-F1
#
_cell.length_a   1.000
_cell.length_b   1.000
_cell.length_c   1.000
_cell.angle_alpha   90.00
_cell.angle_beta   90.00
_cell.angle_gamma   90.00
#
_symmetry.space_group_name_H-M   'P 1'
#
loop_
_entity.id
_entity.type
_entity.pdbx_description
1 polymer ?
#
loop_
_entity_poly.entity_id
_entity_poly.type
_entity_poly.pdbx_seq_one_letter_code
_entity_poly.pdbx_strand_id
1 'polypeptide(L)'
;MAESARQKRITGRVMHEFKHGELKSGPGGKGGPVKSRKQAIAIALEEAGDSKYESEKRNKRNLRRTQNKEAEGETGQQEREGKSRVGASGKRESTRSMGGKDARKPTARGEKAARSRAHAADGHTREELYAQAQSQHIKGRSKMTKRQLENALGIH
;
A
#
# COMPACT_ATOMS: atom_id res chain seq x y z
N MET A 1 8.76 -17.79 28.63
CA MET A 1 8.27 -18.13 27.27
C MET A 1 9.29 -17.64 26.27
N ALA A 2 9.48 -18.32 25.14
CA ALA A 2 10.36 -17.82 24.09
C ALA A 2 9.70 -16.65 23.34
N GLU A 3 10.47 -15.61 23.01
CA GLU A 3 9.99 -14.47 22.21
C GLU A 3 9.45 -14.92 20.85
N SER A 4 8.30 -14.38 20.45
CA SER A 4 7.74 -14.60 19.12
C SER A 4 8.55 -13.90 18.03
N ALA A 5 8.51 -14.42 16.80
CA ALA A 5 9.18 -13.80 15.65
C ALA A 5 8.73 -12.33 15.39
N ARG A 6 7.52 -11.97 15.84
CA ARG A 6 7.02 -10.59 15.74
C ARG A 6 7.61 -9.69 16.80
N GLN A 7 7.73 -10.16 18.03
CA GLN A 7 8.39 -9.42 19.11
C GLN A 7 9.85 -9.13 18.75
N LYS A 8 10.57 -10.14 18.22
CA LYS A 8 11.93 -9.97 17.70
C LYS A 8 12.03 -8.89 16.61
N ARG A 9 11.05 -8.83 15.70
CA ARG A 9 10.99 -7.79 14.65
C ARG A 9 10.80 -6.40 15.24
N ILE A 10 9.91 -6.23 16.22
CA ILE A 10 9.69 -4.95 16.89
C ILE A 10 10.95 -4.51 17.62
N THR A 11 11.56 -5.41 18.40
CA THR A 11 12.82 -5.14 19.11
C THR A 11 13.92 -4.74 18.13
N GLY A 12 14.08 -5.50 17.04
CA GLY A 12 15.05 -5.19 15.98
C GLY A 12 14.79 -3.84 15.32
N ARG A 13 13.53 -3.51 15.02
CA ARG A 13 13.12 -2.22 14.45
C ARG A 13 13.51 -1.08 15.39
N VAL A 14 13.07 -1.10 16.64
CA VAL A 14 13.38 -0.04 17.63
C VAL A 14 14.88 0.15 17.78
N MET A 15 15.65 -0.94 17.84
CA MET A 15 17.10 -0.86 17.95
C MET A 15 17.75 -0.30 16.68
N HIS A 16 17.18 -0.54 15.50
CA HIS A 16 17.62 0.07 14.26
C HIS A 16 17.28 1.59 14.25
N GLU A 17 16.08 2.00 14.69
CA GLU A 17 15.74 3.43 14.85
C GLU A 17 16.72 4.14 15.79
N PHE A 18 17.07 3.51 16.91
CA PHE A 18 18.07 4.05 17.82
C PHE A 18 19.44 4.18 17.15
N LYS A 19 19.89 3.16 16.42
CA LYS A 19 21.17 3.19 15.68
C LYS A 19 21.24 4.34 14.69
N HIS A 20 20.12 4.72 14.09
CA HIS A 20 20.01 5.83 13.14
C HIS A 20 19.69 7.20 13.80
N GLY A 21 19.53 7.25 15.12
CA GLY A 21 19.21 8.46 15.87
C GLY A 21 17.75 8.93 15.71
N GLU A 22 16.85 8.02 15.35
CA GLU A 22 15.45 8.29 14.99
C GLU A 22 14.48 7.98 16.12
N LEU A 23 14.89 7.12 17.04
CA LEU A 23 14.06 6.71 18.15
C LEU A 23 13.81 7.91 19.08
N LYS A 24 12.54 8.29 19.25
CA LYS A 24 12.09 9.37 20.13
C LYS A 24 11.52 8.82 21.43
N SER A 25 11.70 9.55 22.52
CA SER A 25 11.17 9.22 23.84
C SER A 25 9.95 10.07 24.21
N GLY A 26 9.18 9.58 25.18
CA GLY A 26 8.02 10.29 25.75
C GLY A 26 6.77 10.31 24.85
N PRO A 27 5.64 10.82 25.38
CA PRO A 27 4.36 10.87 24.66
C PRO A 27 4.50 11.65 23.35
N GLY A 28 4.23 10.99 22.20
CA GLY A 28 4.33 11.63 20.88
C GLY A 28 5.75 12.11 20.53
N GLY A 29 6.79 11.56 21.15
CA GLY A 29 8.18 11.95 20.89
C GLY A 29 8.63 13.27 21.55
N LYS A 30 7.82 13.83 22.47
CA LYS A 30 8.11 15.09 23.17
C LYS A 30 9.36 15.04 24.05
N GLY A 31 9.80 13.85 24.46
CA GLY A 31 11.04 13.64 25.21
C GLY A 31 12.31 13.77 24.36
N GLY A 32 12.17 13.99 23.05
CA GLY A 32 13.29 14.13 22.12
C GLY A 32 13.97 12.80 21.81
N PRO A 33 15.09 12.83 21.07
CA PRO A 33 15.81 11.64 20.65
C PRO A 33 16.37 10.87 21.85
N VAL A 34 16.29 9.54 21.77
CA VAL A 34 16.82 8.63 22.77
C VAL A 34 18.34 8.67 22.74
N LYS A 35 18.96 8.97 23.89
CA LYS A 35 20.41 9.18 23.98
C LYS A 35 21.18 7.95 24.43
N SER A 36 20.54 7.01 25.14
CA SER A 36 21.22 5.86 25.71
C SER A 36 20.69 4.54 25.17
N ARG A 37 21.61 3.60 24.91
CA ARG A 37 21.26 2.24 24.45
C ARG A 37 20.38 1.50 25.47
N LYS A 38 20.62 1.73 26.77
CA LYS A 38 19.80 1.15 27.85
C LYS A 38 18.34 1.60 27.76
N GLN A 39 18.11 2.89 27.49
CA GLN A 39 16.78 3.43 27.30
C GLN A 39 16.13 2.89 26.01
N ALA A 40 16.91 2.74 24.93
CA ALA A 40 16.40 2.12 23.71
C ALA A 40 15.95 0.66 23.93
N ILE A 41 16.71 -0.13 24.70
CA ILE A 41 16.33 -1.50 25.07
C ILE A 41 15.04 -1.50 25.89
N ALA A 42 14.89 -0.59 26.85
CA ALA A 42 13.66 -0.48 27.64
C ALA A 42 12.44 -0.17 26.75
N ILE A 43 12.58 0.77 25.80
CA ILE A 43 11.52 1.09 24.84
C ILE A 43 11.22 -0.12 23.94
N ALA A 44 12.25 -0.84 23.48
CA ALA A 44 12.09 -2.01 22.63
C ALA A 44 11.29 -3.13 23.33
N LEU A 45 11.60 -3.41 24.59
CA LEU A 45 10.87 -4.39 25.40
C LEU A 45 9.43 -3.93 25.69
N GLU A 46 9.21 -2.65 25.94
CA GLU A 46 7.86 -2.09 26.13
C GLU A 46 7.03 -2.18 24.84
N GLU A 47 7.59 -1.79 23.69
CA GLU A 47 6.92 -1.83 22.39
C GLU A 47 6.62 -3.27 21.93
N ALA A 48 7.53 -4.21 22.21
CA ALA A 48 7.33 -5.63 21.94
C ALA A 48 6.33 -6.29 22.91
N GLY A 49 5.97 -5.62 24.01
CA GLY A 49 5.13 -6.19 25.06
C GLY A 49 5.82 -7.36 25.76
N ASP A 50 7.12 -7.24 26.02
CA ASP A 50 7.93 -8.24 26.73
C ASP A 50 8.60 -7.64 27.98
N SER A 51 8.05 -6.53 28.49
CA SER A 51 8.54 -5.91 29.71
C SER A 51 8.15 -6.73 30.92
N LYS A 52 9.14 -7.15 31.71
CA LYS A 52 8.93 -7.83 32.99
C LYS A 52 8.32 -6.94 34.09
N TYR A 53 8.35 -5.63 33.89
CA TYR A 53 7.83 -4.66 34.87
C TYR A 53 6.35 -4.33 34.63
N GLU A 54 5.80 -4.77 33.50
CA GLU A 54 4.42 -4.53 33.11
C GLU A 54 3.58 -5.80 33.23
N SER A 55 2.29 -5.64 33.55
CA SER A 55 1.36 -6.77 33.54
C SER A 55 1.14 -7.32 32.13
N GLU A 56 0.81 -8.61 32.00
CA GLU A 56 0.46 -9.26 30.73
C GLU A 56 -0.59 -8.48 29.92
N LYS A 57 -1.60 -7.93 30.60
CA LYS A 57 -2.65 -7.12 29.98
C LYS A 57 -2.10 -5.83 29.38
N ARG A 58 -1.13 -5.19 30.06
CA ARG A 58 -0.48 -3.97 29.59
C ARG A 58 0.51 -4.28 28.47
N ASN A 59 1.29 -5.35 28.58
CA ASN A 59 2.15 -5.86 27.52
C ASN A 59 1.38 -6.14 26.22
N LYS A 60 0.24 -6.84 26.30
CA LYS A 60 -0.63 -7.09 25.14
C LYS A 60 -1.18 -5.80 24.53
N ARG A 61 -1.52 -4.80 25.36
CA ARG A 61 -1.98 -3.49 24.90
C ARG A 61 -0.87 -2.72 24.20
N ASN A 62 0.33 -2.68 24.78
CA ASN A 62 1.49 -2.01 24.21
C ASN A 62 1.86 -2.63 22.87
N LEU A 63 1.95 -3.95 22.82
CA LEU A 63 2.18 -4.69 21.59
C LEU A 63 1.12 -4.33 20.53
N ARG A 64 -0.18 -4.37 20.84
CA ARG A 64 -1.23 -3.97 19.89
C ARG A 64 -1.10 -2.50 19.44
N ARG A 65 -0.75 -1.60 20.35
CA ARG A 65 -0.52 -0.18 20.03
C ARG A 65 0.65 -0.01 19.05
N THR A 66 1.77 -0.69 19.29
CA THR A 66 2.94 -0.69 18.39
C THR A 66 2.56 -1.21 17.01
N GLN A 67 1.76 -2.27 16.94
CA GLN A 67 1.31 -2.85 15.68
C GLN A 67 0.43 -1.90 14.87
N ASN A 68 -0.45 -1.16 15.54
CA ASN A 68 -1.27 -0.15 14.88
C ASN A 68 -0.39 0.99 14.33
N LYS A 69 0.57 1.49 15.12
CA LYS A 69 1.54 2.50 14.65
C LYS A 69 2.33 2.03 13.42
N GLU A 70 2.81 0.79 13.44
CA GLU A 70 3.52 0.17 12.31
C GLU A 70 2.65 0.08 11.05
N ALA A 71 1.36 -0.23 11.23
CA ALA A 71 0.39 -0.29 10.15
C ALA A 71 0.03 1.11 9.59
N GLU A 72 0.02 2.12 10.46
CA GLU A 72 -0.26 3.52 10.11
C GLU A 72 0.93 4.25 9.49
N GLY A 73 2.16 3.73 9.64
CA GLY A 73 3.36 4.38 9.10
C GLY A 73 4.03 5.36 10.06
N GLU A 74 3.72 5.29 11.36
CA GLU A 74 4.10 6.29 12.37
C GLU A 74 5.40 5.95 13.13
N THR A 75 6.18 4.97 12.68
CA THR A 75 7.46 4.64 13.35
C THR A 75 8.56 5.61 12.93
N GLY A 76 9.60 5.81 13.76
CA GLY A 76 10.68 6.76 13.44
C GLY A 76 11.39 6.40 12.12
N GLN A 77 11.55 5.10 11.88
CA GLN A 77 12.01 4.55 10.61
C GLN A 77 11.07 4.93 9.46
N GLN A 78 9.77 4.71 9.61
CA GLN A 78 8.80 5.04 8.57
C GLN A 78 8.65 6.56 8.35
N GLU A 79 8.87 7.41 9.35
CA GLU A 79 8.88 8.87 9.18
C GLU A 79 10.11 9.33 8.37
N ARG A 80 11.29 8.73 8.62
CA ARG A 80 12.55 9.09 7.96
C ARG A 80 12.69 8.44 6.58
N GLU A 81 12.44 7.13 6.51
CA GLU A 81 12.42 6.33 5.28
C GLU A 81 11.16 6.64 4.44
N GLY A 82 10.05 7.10 5.03
CA GLY A 82 8.82 7.49 4.32
C GLY A 82 8.90 8.79 3.52
N LYS A 83 10.05 9.48 3.51
CA LYS A 83 10.39 10.44 2.45
C LYS A 83 10.93 9.74 1.19
N SER A 84 11.28 8.47 1.30
CA SER A 84 11.83 7.62 0.24
C SER A 84 11.45 6.14 0.46
N ARG A 85 10.17 5.79 0.27
CA ARG A 85 9.67 4.42 0.03
C ARG A 85 9.39 3.54 1.28
N VAL A 86 8.24 2.84 1.18
CA VAL A 86 7.71 1.73 2.01
C VAL A 86 6.95 2.13 3.28
N GLY A 87 5.63 2.30 3.16
CA GLY A 87 4.70 2.30 4.30
C GLY A 87 3.68 3.42 4.30
N ALA A 88 3.99 4.58 3.72
CA ALA A 88 3.05 5.69 3.54
C ALA A 88 2.04 5.43 2.40
N SER A 89 1.34 4.29 2.46
CA SER A 89 0.23 3.95 1.57
C SER A 89 -1.07 4.72 1.87
N GLY A 90 -1.01 5.69 2.80
CA GLY A 90 -1.97 6.81 2.87
C GLY A 90 -2.00 7.67 1.60
N LYS A 91 -1.02 7.51 0.68
CA LYS A 91 -1.15 7.93 -0.72
C LYS A 91 -1.20 6.73 -1.66
N ARG A 92 -2.28 5.93 -1.50
CA ARG A 92 -2.96 5.13 -2.53
C ARG A 92 -2.08 4.71 -3.73
N GLU A 93 -1.47 3.52 -3.66
CA GLU A 93 -0.85 2.84 -4.83
C GLU A 93 -1.88 2.56 -5.96
N SER A 94 -3.17 2.67 -5.66
CA SER A 94 -4.27 2.46 -6.60
C SER A 94 -4.70 3.75 -7.31
N THR A 95 -4.62 3.76 -8.64
CA THR A 95 -5.33 4.76 -9.44
C THR A 95 -6.83 4.69 -9.12
N ARG A 96 -7.59 5.78 -9.31
CA ARG A 96 -9.06 5.78 -9.07
C ARG A 96 -9.78 4.68 -9.87
N SER A 97 -9.14 4.14 -10.90
CA SER A 97 -9.66 3.10 -11.79
C SER A 97 -9.39 1.65 -11.36
N MET A 98 -8.22 1.32 -10.79
CA MET A 98 -7.83 -0.08 -10.51
C MET A 98 -7.63 -0.29 -9.01
N GLY A 99 -8.12 -1.41 -8.47
CA GLY A 99 -8.13 -1.71 -7.02
C GLY A 99 -6.77 -2.05 -6.40
N GLY A 100 -5.67 -1.49 -6.89
CA GLY A 100 -4.30 -1.89 -6.55
C GLY A 100 -3.70 -2.83 -7.60
N LYS A 101 -2.39 -3.05 -7.53
CA LYS A 101 -1.61 -3.80 -8.53
C LYS A 101 -2.05 -5.26 -8.74
N ASP A 102 -2.62 -5.88 -7.71
CA ASP A 102 -3.07 -7.29 -7.73
C ASP A 102 -4.59 -7.44 -7.90
N ALA A 103 -5.32 -6.34 -8.18
CA ALA A 103 -6.77 -6.37 -8.28
C ALA A 103 -7.24 -7.01 -9.58
N ARG A 104 -7.91 -8.16 -9.46
CA ARG A 104 -8.53 -8.87 -10.59
C ARG A 104 -9.83 -8.25 -11.08
N LYS A 105 -10.38 -7.24 -10.37
CA LYS A 105 -11.63 -6.55 -10.71
C LYS A 105 -11.48 -5.02 -10.53
N PRO A 106 -12.08 -4.20 -11.41
CA PRO A 106 -12.08 -2.75 -11.26
C PRO A 106 -12.88 -2.34 -10.02
N THR A 107 -12.54 -1.18 -9.45
CA THR A 107 -13.37 -0.60 -8.38
C THR A 107 -14.67 -0.04 -8.97
N ALA A 108 -15.74 0.10 -8.18
CA ALA A 108 -17.00 0.68 -8.66
C ALA A 108 -16.83 2.04 -9.38
N ARG A 109 -15.88 2.87 -8.92
CA ARG A 109 -15.54 4.15 -9.57
C ARG A 109 -14.75 3.96 -10.86
N GLY A 110 -13.88 2.96 -10.92
CA GLY A 110 -13.17 2.55 -12.14
C GLY A 110 -14.07 1.93 -13.19
N GLU A 111 -15.05 1.13 -12.76
CA GLU A 111 -16.10 0.60 -13.61
C GLU A 111 -16.96 1.72 -14.19
N LYS A 112 -17.36 2.69 -13.37
CA LYS A 112 -18.09 3.89 -13.83
C LYS A 112 -17.28 4.73 -14.84
N ALA A 113 -15.98 4.91 -14.61
CA ALA A 113 -15.09 5.63 -15.53
C ALA A 113 -14.78 4.83 -16.83
N ALA A 114 -14.73 3.50 -16.75
CA ALA A 114 -14.61 2.65 -17.92
C ALA A 114 -15.89 2.70 -18.77
N ARG A 115 -17.06 2.62 -18.14
CA ARG A 115 -18.36 2.80 -18.81
C ARG A 115 -18.48 4.18 -19.45
N SER A 116 -18.09 5.26 -18.75
CA SER A 116 -18.16 6.60 -19.33
C SER A 116 -17.22 6.79 -20.54
N ARG A 117 -16.05 6.13 -20.56
CA ARG A 117 -15.16 6.12 -21.74
C ARG A 117 -15.69 5.25 -22.87
N ALA A 118 -16.38 4.16 -22.56
CA ALA A 118 -17.06 3.33 -23.56
C ALA A 118 -18.24 4.07 -24.22
N HIS A 119 -18.78 5.10 -23.57
CA HIS A 119 -19.87 5.96 -24.06
C HIS A 119 -19.40 7.38 -24.44
N ALA A 120 -18.10 7.64 -24.55
CA ALA A 120 -17.59 8.94 -25.00
C ALA A 120 -17.79 9.09 -26.51
N ALA A 121 -18.13 10.31 -26.96
CA ALA A 121 -18.60 10.61 -28.32
C ALA A 121 -17.61 10.27 -29.45
N ASP A 122 -16.32 10.12 -29.15
CA ASP A 122 -15.26 9.82 -30.13
C ASP A 122 -14.90 8.31 -30.20
N GLY A 123 -15.55 7.44 -29.42
CA GLY A 123 -15.21 6.03 -29.34
C GLY A 123 -16.14 5.15 -30.19
N HIS A 124 -15.73 4.77 -31.40
CA HIS A 124 -16.51 3.86 -32.24
C HIS A 124 -16.93 2.60 -31.49
N THR A 125 -18.19 2.20 -31.63
CA THR A 125 -18.67 0.95 -31.03
C THR A 125 -18.05 -0.24 -31.77
N ARG A 126 -18.00 -1.42 -31.13
CA ARG A 126 -17.50 -2.64 -31.80
C ARG A 126 -18.33 -2.96 -33.05
N GLU A 127 -19.61 -2.63 -33.04
CA GLU A 127 -20.53 -2.86 -34.16
C GLU A 127 -20.23 -1.93 -35.34
N GLU A 128 -19.96 -0.65 -35.08
CA GLU A 128 -19.51 0.30 -36.10
C GLU A 128 -18.18 -0.15 -36.74
N LEU A 129 -17.22 -0.55 -35.92
CA LEU A 129 -15.94 -1.09 -36.40
C LEU A 129 -16.11 -2.40 -37.17
N TYR A 130 -17.10 -3.22 -36.79
CA TYR A 130 -17.42 -4.45 -37.53
C TYR A 130 -18.06 -4.15 -38.89
N ALA A 131 -18.97 -3.18 -38.95
CA ALA A 131 -19.60 -2.73 -40.19
C ALA A 131 -18.57 -2.10 -41.15
N GLN A 132 -17.65 -1.31 -40.62
CA GLN A 132 -16.56 -0.71 -41.38
C GLN A 132 -15.51 -1.74 -41.84
N ALA A 133 -15.19 -2.74 -40.99
CA ALA A 133 -14.35 -3.86 -41.40
C ALA A 133 -15.04 -4.77 -42.44
N GLN A 134 -16.37 -4.83 -42.44
CA GLN A 134 -17.16 -5.54 -43.44
C GLN A 134 -17.13 -4.83 -44.80
N SER A 135 -17.28 -3.51 -44.83
CA SER A 135 -17.16 -2.73 -46.08
C SER A 135 -15.75 -2.77 -46.66
N GLN A 136 -14.72 -2.86 -45.81
CA GLN A 136 -13.31 -3.01 -46.21
C GLN A 136 -12.88 -4.46 -46.49
N HIS A 137 -13.81 -5.43 -46.48
CA HIS A 137 -13.56 -6.85 -46.75
C HIS A 137 -12.43 -7.48 -45.89
N ILE A 138 -12.29 -7.05 -44.63
CA ILE A 138 -11.28 -7.58 -43.72
C ILE A 138 -11.64 -9.04 -43.36
N LYS A 139 -10.74 -9.97 -43.72
CA LYS A 139 -10.91 -11.39 -43.43
C LYS A 139 -10.80 -11.64 -41.93
N GLY A 140 -11.65 -12.52 -41.40
CA GLY A 140 -11.64 -12.87 -39.97
C GLY A 140 -12.24 -11.83 -39.02
N ARG A 141 -12.84 -10.74 -39.54
CA ARG A 141 -13.47 -9.66 -38.75
C ARG A 141 -14.44 -10.12 -37.65
N SER A 142 -15.18 -11.21 -37.87
CA SER A 142 -16.14 -11.76 -36.89
C SER A 142 -15.50 -12.37 -35.65
N LYS A 143 -14.23 -12.78 -35.75
CA LYS A 143 -13.44 -13.28 -34.63
C LYS A 143 -12.61 -12.19 -33.93
N MET A 144 -12.63 -10.97 -34.45
CA MET A 144 -11.85 -9.86 -33.92
C MET A 144 -12.56 -9.18 -32.74
N THR A 145 -11.77 -8.88 -31.71
CA THR A 145 -12.15 -8.00 -30.60
C THR A 145 -12.22 -6.54 -31.06
N LYS A 146 -12.89 -5.66 -30.29
CA LYS A 146 -13.01 -4.22 -30.62
C LYS A 146 -11.66 -3.60 -31.00
N ARG A 147 -10.64 -3.85 -30.17
CA ARG A 147 -9.28 -3.33 -30.39
C ARG A 147 -8.57 -3.92 -31.61
N GLN A 148 -8.90 -5.16 -31.98
CA GLN A 148 -8.37 -5.77 -33.21
C GLN A 148 -9.01 -5.17 -34.46
N LEU A 149 -10.30 -4.79 -34.40
CA LEU A 149 -10.96 -4.07 -35.48
C LEU A 149 -10.41 -2.63 -35.62
N GLU A 150 -10.17 -1.92 -34.51
CA GLU A 150 -9.51 -0.60 -34.51
C GLU A 150 -8.15 -0.66 -35.20
N ASN A 151 -7.30 -1.61 -34.82
CA ASN A 151 -5.99 -1.80 -35.45
C ASN A 151 -6.07 -2.19 -36.93
N ALA A 152 -7.02 -3.05 -37.30
CA ALA A 152 -7.19 -3.48 -38.69
C ALA A 152 -7.74 -2.37 -39.61
N LEU A 153 -8.44 -1.39 -39.02
CA LEU A 153 -8.96 -0.20 -39.69
C LEU A 153 -8.02 1.01 -39.60
N GLY A 154 -6.94 0.94 -38.82
CA GLY A 154 -5.99 2.04 -38.62
C GLY A 154 -6.56 3.21 -37.81
N ILE A 155 -7.51 2.95 -36.91
CA ILE A 155 -8.16 3.96 -36.08
C ILE A 155 -7.52 3.94 -34.68
N HIS A 156 -7.08 5.10 -34.17
CA HIS A 156 -6.38 5.28 -32.89
C HIS A 156 -7.03 6.35 -32.01
#